data_AF-A0A951E4D5-F1
#
_entry.id   AF-A0A951E4D5-F1
#
_cell.length_a   1.000
_cell.length_b   1.000
_cell.length_c   1.000
_cell.angle_alpha   90.00
_cell.angle_beta   90.00
_cell.angle_gamma   90.00
#
_symmetry.space_group_name_H-M   'P 1'
#
loop_
_entity.id
_entity.type
_entity.pdbx_description
1 polymer ?
#
loop_
_entity_poly.entity_id
_entity_poly.type
_entity_poly.pdbx_seq_one_letter_code
_entity_poly.pdbx_strand_id
1 'polypeptide(L)'
;MRQVKISEPPSSLSWPAGWRKLGDTLSRKLWLLESDSLCAEARHGTRLEDFGEPPIDPALSVLTESLESEAELHPHGRFLMRVHLRELLQTRLRLTLAWNGQSNLREASAIKRPIFITGIPRSGSTFLHELLAEDPENRVPRVWEVMFPIPTGSEHPKRVDPRLRKAKTCLWWFRRFARGADSVYPIRAWTPHECVAIHSYTFLSEEFVSTCYVPTYEAFLHAADLGPIYRWQKRFLQYLQMGSSNRRWVLKSPDHIYGLDKLLTVFPDAAIIQTHRNPVEVLKSQIRLTKVLEAMFARPREQLAISEARKIEQMLGYITRFRDAYPNVAGQFIDVMYSELVSDPLAVVRRIYERLDIRLTELADRRMRRLASARSRYKEGRGDSPALADLGLHETVDLQFFEDYCARFGVSR
;
A
#
# COMPACT_ATOMS: atom_id res chain seq x y z
N MET A 1 -45.38 -16.56 9.81
CA MET A 1 -44.12 -15.98 9.29
C MET A 1 -44.11 -14.49 9.60
N ARG A 2 -43.30 -14.04 10.58
CA ARG A 2 -43.13 -12.61 10.91
C ARG A 2 -41.91 -12.08 10.15
N GLN A 3 -42.12 -11.06 9.33
CA GLN A 3 -41.03 -10.32 8.67
C GLN A 3 -40.18 -9.61 9.72
N VAL A 4 -38.88 -9.88 9.69
CA VAL A 4 -37.87 -9.16 10.49
C VAL A 4 -37.53 -7.88 9.73
N LYS A 5 -38.02 -6.73 10.21
CA LYS A 5 -37.55 -5.40 9.80
C LYS A 5 -36.11 -5.23 10.28
N ILE A 6 -35.17 -5.10 9.35
CA ILE A 6 -33.81 -4.65 9.64
C ILE A 6 -33.88 -3.14 9.86
N SER A 7 -33.67 -2.70 11.09
CA SER A 7 -33.57 -1.29 11.46
C SER A 7 -32.32 -0.67 10.87
N GLU A 8 -32.47 0.46 10.17
CA GLU A 8 -31.36 1.34 9.78
C GLU A 8 -30.53 1.76 11.01
N PRO A 9 -29.20 1.94 10.87
CA PRO A 9 -28.38 2.42 11.97
C PRO A 9 -28.79 3.86 12.33
N PRO A 10 -28.71 4.25 13.62
CA PRO A 10 -29.05 5.60 14.02
C PRO A 10 -28.13 6.59 13.31
N SER A 11 -28.75 7.54 12.61
CA SER A 11 -28.12 8.73 12.05
C SER A 11 -27.15 9.32 13.06
N SER A 12 -25.88 9.43 12.67
CA SER A 12 -24.85 10.15 13.42
C SER A 12 -25.38 11.50 13.88
N LEU A 13 -25.16 11.85 15.16
CA LEU A 13 -25.40 13.20 15.69
C LEU A 13 -24.86 14.26 14.71
N SER A 14 -25.75 14.90 13.97
CA SER A 14 -25.43 16.05 13.14
C SER A 14 -25.27 17.24 14.06
N TRP A 15 -24.03 17.51 14.49
CA TRP A 15 -23.71 18.71 15.23
C TRP A 15 -24.12 19.95 14.41
N PRO A 16 -24.72 20.99 15.04
CA PRO A 16 -25.09 22.21 14.33
C PRO A 16 -23.86 22.81 13.62
N ALA A 17 -24.05 23.46 12.47
CA ALA A 17 -22.96 23.97 11.62
C ALA A 17 -21.93 24.83 12.38
N GLY A 18 -22.36 25.58 13.41
CA GLY A 18 -21.48 26.35 14.29
C GLY A 18 -20.52 25.50 15.14
N TRP A 19 -20.98 24.36 15.64
CA TRP A 19 -20.14 23.41 16.40
C TRP A 19 -19.14 22.68 15.50
N ARG A 20 -19.52 22.42 14.23
CA ARG A 20 -18.61 21.86 13.22
C ARG A 20 -17.45 22.81 12.92
N LYS A 21 -17.74 24.10 12.69
CA LYS A 21 -16.71 25.14 12.48
C LYS A 21 -15.81 25.34 13.71
N LEU A 22 -16.37 25.29 14.91
CA LEU A 22 -15.59 25.41 16.15
C LEU A 22 -14.66 24.20 16.34
N GLY A 23 -15.16 22.97 16.12
CA GLY A 23 -14.36 21.75 16.18
C GLY A 23 -13.22 21.75 15.17
N ASP A 24 -13.48 22.20 13.93
CA ASP A 24 -12.46 22.32 12.90
C ASP A 24 -11.37 23.33 13.30
N THR A 25 -11.77 24.52 13.76
CA THR A 25 -10.85 25.57 14.19
C THR A 25 -9.99 25.12 15.38
N LEU A 26 -10.61 24.47 16.38
CA LEU A 26 -9.90 23.90 17.52
C LEU A 26 -8.93 22.80 17.08
N SER A 27 -9.36 21.92 16.19
CA SER A 27 -8.51 20.83 15.69
C SER A 27 -7.29 21.33 14.91
N ARG A 28 -7.45 22.41 14.14
CA ARG A 28 -6.35 23.08 13.42
C ARG A 28 -5.32 23.66 14.38
N LYS A 29 -5.77 24.23 15.49
CA LYS A 29 -4.88 24.75 16.56
C LYS A 29 -4.22 23.64 17.39
N LEU A 30 -4.95 22.58 17.72
CA LEU A 30 -4.48 21.49 18.59
C LEU A 30 -3.56 20.51 17.87
N TRP A 31 -3.82 20.24 16.60
CA TRP A 31 -3.09 19.27 15.79
C TRP A 31 -2.62 19.93 14.51
N LEU A 32 -1.69 20.88 14.62
CA LEU A 32 -1.11 21.58 13.47
C LEU A 32 -0.51 20.58 12.46
N LEU A 33 -0.67 20.75 11.14
CA LEU A 33 0.05 19.95 10.16
C LEU A 33 1.00 20.89 9.42
N GLU A 34 2.14 21.16 10.06
CA GLU A 34 3.21 22.01 9.52
C GLU A 34 4.51 21.23 9.59
N SER A 35 5.25 21.18 8.49
CA SER A 35 6.50 20.43 8.36
C SER A 35 7.47 20.72 9.51
N ASP A 36 7.78 22.00 9.76
CA ASP A 36 8.74 22.41 10.79
C ASP A 36 8.31 21.99 12.20
N SER A 37 7.03 22.19 12.53
CA SER A 37 6.45 21.78 13.81
C SER A 37 6.54 20.26 14.03
N LEU A 38 6.21 19.48 13.01
CA LEU A 38 6.27 18.02 13.06
C LEU A 38 7.70 17.52 13.19
N CYS A 39 8.63 18.12 12.44
CA CYS A 39 10.06 17.82 12.51
C CYS A 39 10.63 18.14 13.90
N ALA A 40 10.32 19.30 14.46
CA ALA A 40 10.75 19.71 15.80
C ALA A 40 10.21 18.75 16.89
N GLU A 41 8.94 18.36 16.82
CA GLU A 41 8.36 17.39 17.75
C GLU A 41 9.04 16.01 17.64
N ALA A 42 9.30 15.55 16.41
CA ALA A 42 9.98 14.27 16.18
C ALA A 42 11.42 14.26 16.72
N ARG A 43 12.17 15.35 16.50
CA ARG A 43 13.52 15.55 17.05
C ARG A 43 13.49 15.57 18.56
N HIS A 44 12.63 16.37 19.16
CA HIS A 44 12.49 16.45 20.62
C HIS A 44 12.12 15.08 21.23
N GLY A 45 11.17 14.35 20.62
CA GLY A 45 10.71 13.06 21.10
C GLY A 45 11.72 11.92 20.95
N THR A 46 12.71 12.05 20.07
CA THR A 46 13.75 11.04 19.83
C THR A 46 15.13 11.43 20.34
N ARG A 47 15.38 12.72 20.55
CA ARG A 47 16.69 13.34 20.78
C ARG A 47 17.68 13.09 19.64
N LEU A 48 17.17 13.04 18.40
CA LEU A 48 17.93 12.81 17.18
C LEU A 48 17.64 13.94 16.19
N GLU A 49 18.65 14.37 15.43
CA GLU A 49 18.54 15.55 14.55
C GLU A 49 18.50 15.20 13.05
N ASP A 50 19.16 14.10 12.67
CA ASP A 50 19.44 13.73 11.29
C ASP A 50 18.38 12.80 10.70
N PHE A 51 17.59 13.32 9.76
CA PHE A 51 16.59 12.55 9.01
C PHE A 51 17.22 11.70 7.89
N GLY A 52 18.47 11.93 7.53
CA GLY A 52 19.20 11.19 6.50
C GLY A 52 18.60 11.27 5.10
N GLU A 53 19.21 10.54 4.18
CA GLU A 53 18.85 10.53 2.76
C GLU A 53 17.71 9.55 2.43
N PRO A 54 16.81 9.88 1.48
CA PRO A 54 16.71 11.17 0.75
C PRO A 54 16.15 12.30 1.63
N PRO A 55 16.37 13.58 1.30
CA PRO A 55 15.77 14.68 2.05
C PRO A 55 14.25 14.51 2.16
N ILE A 56 13.68 14.82 3.33
CA ILE A 56 12.23 14.77 3.55
C ILE A 56 11.51 15.96 2.92
N ASP A 57 12.20 17.08 2.75
CA ASP A 57 11.70 18.24 2.03
C ASP A 57 12.20 18.24 0.58
N PRO A 58 11.40 18.74 -0.38
CA PRO A 58 10.13 19.46 -0.17
C PRO A 58 8.90 18.55 0.02
N ALA A 59 9.05 17.22 -0.04
CA ALA A 59 7.91 16.29 -0.05
C ALA A 59 7.01 16.39 1.19
N LEU A 60 7.59 16.51 2.38
CA LEU A 60 6.84 16.70 3.63
C LEU A 60 6.08 18.02 3.63
N SER A 61 6.74 19.12 3.26
CA SER A 61 6.10 20.45 3.20
C SER A 61 4.89 20.44 2.24
N VAL A 62 5.08 19.97 1.00
CA VAL A 62 3.99 19.86 0.01
C VAL A 62 2.85 18.97 0.52
N LEU A 63 3.17 17.85 1.17
CA LEU A 63 2.17 16.96 1.76
C LEU A 63 1.38 17.68 2.86
N THR A 64 2.05 18.33 3.81
CA THR A 64 1.40 19.01 4.92
C THR A 64 0.52 20.16 4.44
N GLU A 65 0.98 20.94 3.47
CA GLU A 65 0.19 22.01 2.84
C GLU A 65 -1.06 21.45 2.16
N SER A 66 -0.91 20.39 1.35
CA SER A 66 -2.05 19.73 0.68
C SER A 66 -3.05 19.15 1.68
N LEU A 67 -2.58 18.59 2.80
CA LEU A 67 -3.47 18.09 3.87
C LEU A 67 -4.25 19.22 4.56
N GLU A 68 -3.68 20.42 4.65
CA GLU A 68 -4.32 21.60 5.24
C GLU A 68 -5.33 22.29 4.31
N SER A 69 -5.00 22.35 3.02
CA SER A 69 -5.75 23.11 2.00
C SER A 69 -6.79 22.26 1.25
N GLU A 70 -6.50 20.99 0.97
CA GLU A 70 -7.26 20.18 0.00
C GLU A 70 -7.97 18.97 0.63
N ALA A 71 -7.39 18.35 1.66
CA ALA A 71 -7.85 17.04 2.14
C ALA A 71 -9.16 17.04 2.95
N GLU A 72 -9.72 18.21 3.28
CA GLU A 72 -10.96 18.34 4.08
C GLU A 72 -11.01 17.43 5.34
N LEU A 73 -9.90 17.35 6.07
CA LEU A 73 -9.78 16.49 7.25
C LEU A 73 -10.82 16.86 8.31
N HIS A 74 -11.51 15.85 8.85
CA HIS A 74 -12.32 16.03 10.06
C HIS A 74 -11.44 15.98 11.32
N PRO A 75 -11.88 16.52 12.48
CA PRO A 75 -11.02 16.64 13.66
C PRO A 75 -10.33 15.34 14.11
N HIS A 76 -11.05 14.22 14.07
CA HIS A 76 -10.50 12.91 14.42
C HIS A 76 -9.46 12.43 13.39
N GLY A 77 -9.78 12.57 12.11
CA GLY A 77 -8.90 12.20 11.02
C GLY A 77 -7.61 13.01 11.00
N ARG A 78 -7.72 14.31 11.28
CA ARG A 78 -6.58 15.21 11.49
C ARG A 78 -5.67 14.75 12.63
N PHE A 79 -6.25 14.38 13.76
CA PHE A 79 -5.49 13.80 14.87
C PHE A 79 -4.76 12.52 14.44
N LEU A 80 -5.45 11.59 13.78
CA LEU A 80 -4.85 10.35 13.29
C LEU A 80 -3.72 10.60 12.28
N MET A 81 -3.91 11.54 11.35
CA MET A 81 -2.89 11.90 10.35
C MET A 81 -1.67 12.53 11.03
N ARG A 82 -1.86 13.46 11.99
CA ARG A 82 -0.75 14.04 12.76
C ARG A 82 0.04 12.95 13.49
N VAL A 83 -0.64 12.01 14.15
CA VAL A 83 0.01 10.88 14.82
C VAL A 83 0.80 10.05 13.82
N HIS A 84 0.22 9.73 12.66
CA HIS A 84 0.89 8.94 11.62
C HIS A 84 2.16 9.63 11.09
N LEU A 85 2.08 10.90 10.69
CA LEU A 85 3.24 11.67 10.20
C LEU A 85 4.34 11.77 11.26
N ARG A 86 3.98 12.03 12.52
CA ARG A 86 4.94 12.07 13.63
C ARG A 86 5.63 10.72 13.82
N GLU A 87 4.90 9.61 13.83
CA GLU A 87 5.51 8.28 13.98
C GLU A 87 6.42 7.92 12.81
N LEU A 88 6.09 8.34 11.58
CA LEU A 88 6.96 8.21 10.41
C LEU A 88 8.27 8.97 10.62
N LEU A 89 8.21 10.25 11.01
CA LEU A 89 9.39 11.09 11.28
C LEU A 89 10.27 10.51 12.38
N GLN A 90 9.67 10.13 13.52
CA GLN A 90 10.45 9.56 14.62
C GLN A 90 11.10 8.23 14.25
N THR A 91 10.40 7.39 13.48
CA THR A 91 10.97 6.13 13.00
C THR A 91 12.06 6.37 11.97
N ARG A 92 11.89 7.37 11.10
CA ARG A 92 12.91 7.80 10.14
C ARG A 92 14.21 8.22 10.84
N LEU A 93 14.14 9.07 11.88
CA LEU A 93 15.31 9.45 12.69
C LEU A 93 16.00 8.23 13.30
N ARG A 94 15.23 7.30 13.86
CA ARG A 94 15.78 6.07 14.47
C ARG A 94 16.40 5.15 13.43
N LEU A 95 15.83 5.05 12.23
CA LEU A 95 16.39 4.28 11.10
C LEU A 95 17.71 4.89 10.62
N THR A 96 17.76 6.21 10.45
CA THR A 96 18.99 6.91 10.06
C THR A 96 20.10 6.65 11.06
N LEU A 97 19.83 6.81 12.36
CA LEU A 97 20.80 6.45 13.41
C LEU A 97 21.19 4.97 13.33
N ALA A 98 20.22 4.06 13.23
CA ALA A 98 20.49 2.63 13.21
C ALA A 98 21.33 2.21 11.99
N TRP A 99 21.19 2.91 10.86
CA TRP A 99 21.96 2.63 9.66
C TRP A 99 23.30 3.38 9.60
N ASN A 100 23.54 4.35 10.48
CA ASN A 100 24.82 5.04 10.58
C ASN A 100 25.90 4.08 11.10
N GLY A 101 27.07 4.08 10.46
CA GLY A 101 28.16 3.16 10.78
C GLY A 101 27.97 1.70 10.33
N GLN A 102 26.83 1.37 9.71
CA GLN A 102 26.59 0.02 9.17
C GLN A 102 26.90 -0.08 7.67
N SER A 103 28.08 0.38 7.24
CA SER A 103 28.55 0.27 5.85
C SER A 103 28.54 -1.18 5.34
N ASN A 104 28.82 -2.14 6.24
CA ASN A 104 28.87 -3.58 5.97
C ASN A 104 27.49 -4.19 5.60
N LEU A 105 26.38 -3.47 5.80
CA LEU A 105 25.03 -3.95 5.40
C LEU A 105 24.93 -4.24 3.90
N ARG A 106 25.60 -3.42 3.10
CA ARG A 106 25.42 -3.43 1.65
C ARG A 106 25.94 -4.71 1.01
N GLU A 107 27.04 -5.25 1.54
CA GLU A 107 27.69 -6.47 1.04
C GLU A 107 27.14 -7.74 1.70
N ALA A 108 26.89 -7.71 3.01
CA ALA A 108 26.45 -8.89 3.75
C ALA A 108 24.99 -9.30 3.47
N SER A 109 24.14 -8.36 3.04
CA SER A 109 22.71 -8.59 2.80
C SER A 109 22.32 -8.27 1.36
N ALA A 110 22.97 -8.90 0.38
CA ALA A 110 22.58 -8.72 -1.02
C ALA A 110 21.14 -9.20 -1.26
N ILE A 111 20.33 -8.36 -1.90
CA ILE A 111 18.98 -8.72 -2.36
C ILE A 111 19.11 -9.30 -3.77
N LYS A 112 18.91 -10.61 -3.89
CA LYS A 112 19.08 -11.35 -5.14
C LYS A 112 17.75 -11.80 -5.71
N ARG A 113 17.52 -11.51 -6.99
CA ARG A 113 16.34 -11.88 -7.78
C ARG A 113 15.02 -11.67 -7.00
N PRO A 114 14.75 -10.45 -6.50
CA PRO A 114 13.50 -10.15 -5.81
C PRO A 114 12.31 -10.23 -6.76
N ILE A 115 11.15 -10.62 -6.24
CA ILE A 115 9.88 -10.64 -6.97
C ILE A 115 9.09 -9.40 -6.55
N PHE A 116 8.66 -8.59 -7.50
CA PHE A 116 7.76 -7.45 -7.28
C PHE A 116 6.41 -7.73 -7.93
N ILE A 117 5.34 -7.68 -7.15
CA ILE A 117 3.97 -7.76 -7.64
C ILE A 117 3.42 -6.34 -7.79
N THR A 118 2.91 -6.02 -8.98
CA THR A 118 2.30 -4.73 -9.29
C THR A 118 1.11 -4.89 -10.26
N GLY A 119 0.59 -3.78 -10.77
CA GLY A 119 -0.61 -3.70 -11.58
C GLY A 119 -1.65 -2.79 -10.93
N ILE A 120 -2.84 -2.73 -11.53
CA ILE A 120 -3.94 -1.94 -10.99
C ILE A 120 -4.40 -2.48 -9.63
N PRO A 121 -4.87 -1.64 -8.70
CA PRO A 121 -5.44 -2.11 -7.45
C PRO A 121 -6.63 -3.04 -7.73
N ARG A 122 -7.00 -3.86 -6.74
CA ARG A 122 -8.17 -4.76 -6.83
C ARG A 122 -8.08 -5.86 -7.91
N SER A 123 -6.89 -6.12 -8.44
CA SER A 123 -6.57 -7.17 -9.43
C SER A 123 -6.21 -8.54 -8.83
N GLY A 124 -6.27 -8.70 -7.51
CA GLY A 124 -5.88 -9.94 -6.82
C GLY A 124 -4.41 -9.99 -6.35
N SER A 125 -3.64 -8.93 -6.57
CA SER A 125 -2.24 -8.80 -6.12
C SER A 125 -2.02 -9.15 -4.64
N THR A 126 -2.94 -8.80 -3.74
CA THR A 126 -2.84 -9.12 -2.30
C THR A 126 -2.96 -10.63 -2.05
N PHE A 127 -3.86 -11.30 -2.76
CA PHE A 127 -4.00 -12.75 -2.64
C PHE A 127 -2.77 -13.48 -3.16
N LEU A 128 -2.23 -13.04 -4.30
CA LEU A 128 -0.99 -13.57 -4.82
C LEU A 128 0.18 -13.34 -3.85
N HIS A 129 0.30 -12.15 -3.26
CA HIS A 129 1.35 -11.85 -2.29
C HIS A 129 1.29 -12.76 -1.07
N GLU A 130 0.09 -13.00 -0.53
CA GLU A 130 -0.12 -13.94 0.57
C GLU A 130 0.21 -15.39 0.18
N LEU A 131 -0.18 -15.85 -1.02
CA LEU A 131 0.19 -17.18 -1.52
C LEU A 131 1.70 -17.35 -1.58
N LEU A 132 2.41 -16.41 -2.20
CA LEU A 132 3.87 -16.46 -2.31
C LEU A 132 4.56 -16.36 -0.94
N ALA A 133 3.93 -15.71 0.04
CA ALA A 133 4.44 -15.61 1.41
C ALA A 133 4.38 -16.92 2.22
N GLU A 134 3.66 -17.94 1.74
CA GLU A 134 3.56 -19.25 2.38
C GLU A 134 4.78 -20.15 2.12
N ASP A 135 5.57 -19.84 1.08
CA ASP A 135 6.84 -20.50 0.80
C ASP A 135 7.89 -20.12 1.87
N PRO A 136 8.46 -21.09 2.61
CA PRO A 136 9.48 -20.81 3.61
C PRO A 136 10.77 -20.18 3.04
N GLU A 137 11.06 -20.36 1.75
CA GLU A 137 12.22 -19.77 1.07
C GLU A 137 11.97 -18.33 0.61
N ASN A 138 10.72 -17.88 0.64
CA ASN A 138 10.34 -16.50 0.39
C ASN A 138 10.33 -15.67 1.68
N ARG A 139 10.59 -14.38 1.52
CA ARG A 139 10.48 -13.36 2.56
C ARG A 139 9.59 -12.23 2.08
N VAL A 140 8.66 -11.85 2.94
CA VAL A 140 7.83 -10.66 2.73
C VAL A 140 8.05 -9.69 3.88
N PRO A 141 7.94 -8.36 3.65
CA PRO A 141 7.82 -7.40 4.73
C PRO A 141 6.55 -7.72 5.49
N ARG A 142 6.64 -7.98 6.80
CA ARG A 142 5.45 -8.19 7.64
C ARG A 142 5.04 -6.86 8.23
N VAL A 143 3.74 -6.69 8.47
CA VAL A 143 3.19 -5.42 8.98
C VAL A 143 3.91 -4.93 10.23
N TRP A 144 4.17 -5.82 11.18
CA TRP A 144 4.87 -5.47 12.41
C TRP A 144 6.32 -5.01 12.19
N GLU A 145 6.99 -5.50 11.14
CA GLU A 145 8.36 -5.13 10.77
C GLU A 145 8.39 -3.79 10.06
N VAL A 146 7.37 -3.51 9.23
CA VAL A 146 7.24 -2.22 8.58
C VAL A 146 6.87 -1.14 9.60
N MET A 147 5.89 -1.39 10.48
CA MET A 147 5.49 -0.43 11.52
C MET A 147 6.59 -0.15 12.55
N PHE A 148 7.37 -1.18 12.92
CA PHE A 148 8.42 -1.09 13.93
C PHE A 148 9.71 -1.76 13.43
N PRO A 149 10.47 -1.09 12.54
CA PRO A 149 11.59 -1.72 11.85
C PRO A 149 12.82 -1.92 12.70
N ILE A 150 13.00 -1.12 13.75
CA ILE A 150 14.16 -1.21 14.65
C ILE A 150 14.01 -2.41 15.59
N PRO A 151 14.89 -3.42 15.53
CA PRO A 151 14.86 -4.55 16.45
C PRO A 151 15.03 -4.09 17.90
N THR A 152 14.20 -4.62 18.78
CA THR A 152 14.44 -4.56 20.22
C THR A 152 15.44 -5.68 20.52
N GLY A 153 16.64 -5.37 21.03
CA GLY A 153 17.78 -6.29 21.16
C GLY A 153 17.61 -7.57 22.02
N SER A 154 16.39 -8.09 22.20
CA SER A 154 16.13 -9.38 22.83
C SER A 154 16.24 -10.51 21.80
N GLU A 155 17.47 -10.89 21.44
CA GLU A 155 17.76 -12.11 20.68
C GLU A 155 17.65 -13.35 21.58
N HIS A 156 16.48 -13.60 22.16
CA HIS A 156 16.19 -14.91 22.71
C HIS A 156 15.46 -15.75 21.65
N PRO A 157 16.08 -16.82 21.10
CA PRO A 157 15.52 -17.59 19.98
C PRO A 157 14.17 -18.27 20.26
N LYS A 158 13.72 -18.28 21.53
CA LYS A 158 12.42 -18.83 21.96
C LYS A 158 11.38 -17.77 22.32
N ARG A 159 11.68 -16.47 22.21
CA ARG A 159 10.74 -15.39 22.57
C ARG A 159 10.15 -14.75 21.32
N VAL A 160 8.82 -14.60 21.33
CA VAL A 160 8.10 -13.82 20.32
C VAL A 160 8.62 -12.39 20.35
N ASP A 161 9.02 -11.87 19.19
CA ASP A 161 9.50 -10.49 19.04
C ASP A 161 8.48 -9.51 19.66
N PRO A 162 8.89 -8.65 20.61
CA PRO A 162 7.97 -7.75 21.31
C PRO A 162 7.32 -6.72 20.38
N ARG A 163 7.93 -6.42 19.23
CA ARG A 163 7.36 -5.54 18.19
C ARG A 163 6.08 -6.12 17.62
N LEU A 164 5.96 -7.45 17.57
CA LEU A 164 4.71 -8.12 17.18
C LEU A 164 3.57 -7.81 18.15
N ARG A 165 3.83 -7.79 19.46
CA ARG A 165 2.82 -7.44 20.48
C ARG A 165 2.44 -5.96 20.35
N LYS A 166 3.42 -5.08 20.18
CA LYS A 166 3.20 -3.65 19.94
C LYS A 166 2.29 -3.42 18.73
N ALA A 167 2.59 -4.06 17.59
CA ALA A 167 1.78 -3.98 16.37
C ALA A 167 0.36 -4.51 16.58
N LYS A 168 0.17 -5.63 17.27
CA LYS A 168 -1.16 -6.14 17.61
C LYS A 168 -1.98 -5.13 18.41
N THR A 169 -1.37 -4.48 19.40
CA THR A 169 -2.04 -3.46 20.23
C THR A 169 -2.40 -2.22 19.42
N CYS A 170 -1.48 -1.68 18.61
CA CYS A 170 -1.76 -0.53 17.76
C CYS A 170 -2.88 -0.82 16.74
N LEU A 171 -2.83 -1.97 16.07
CA LEU A 171 -3.87 -2.37 15.11
C LEU A 171 -5.21 -2.66 15.81
N TRP A 172 -5.21 -3.13 17.06
CA TRP A 172 -6.45 -3.28 17.83
C TRP A 172 -7.11 -1.93 18.11
N TRP A 173 -6.34 -0.95 18.57
CA TRP A 173 -6.85 0.42 18.78
C TRP A 173 -7.29 1.06 17.48
N PHE A 174 -6.48 0.98 16.42
CA PHE A 174 -6.83 1.53 15.11
C PHE A 174 -8.20 1.03 14.63
N ARG A 175 -8.46 -0.29 14.71
CA ARG A 175 -9.74 -0.88 14.32
C ARG A 175 -10.92 -0.45 15.20
N ARG A 176 -10.65 -0.05 16.45
CA ARG A 176 -11.67 0.46 17.37
C ARG A 176 -12.09 1.89 17.03
N PHE A 177 -11.14 2.69 16.53
CA PHE A 177 -11.34 4.08 16.14
C PHE A 177 -11.81 4.23 14.68
N ALA A 178 -11.33 3.38 13.77
CA ALA A 178 -11.72 3.36 12.36
C ALA A 178 -12.78 2.27 12.09
N ARG A 179 -14.03 2.55 12.45
CA ARG A 179 -15.15 1.61 12.23
C ARG A 179 -15.32 1.36 10.72
N GLY A 180 -15.24 0.11 10.29
CA GLY A 180 -15.31 -0.29 8.87
C GLY A 180 -13.97 -0.65 8.24
N ALA A 181 -12.84 -0.27 8.85
CA ALA A 181 -11.51 -0.57 8.32
C ALA A 181 -11.27 -2.08 8.11
N ASP A 182 -11.73 -2.92 9.06
CA ASP A 182 -11.55 -4.37 8.99
C ASP A 182 -12.35 -5.05 7.86
N SER A 183 -13.43 -4.42 7.38
CA SER A 183 -14.25 -4.96 6.30
C SER A 183 -13.63 -4.77 4.91
N VAL A 184 -12.68 -3.84 4.81
CA VAL A 184 -12.11 -3.39 3.53
C VAL A 184 -10.61 -3.63 3.45
N TYR A 185 -9.89 -3.47 4.57
CA TYR A 185 -8.45 -3.65 4.67
C TYR A 185 -8.07 -4.40 5.97
N PRO A 186 -8.23 -5.74 6.01
CA PRO A 186 -7.98 -6.55 7.20
C PRO A 186 -6.46 -6.76 7.42
N ILE A 187 -5.76 -5.69 7.83
CA ILE A 187 -4.34 -5.80 8.21
C ILE A 187 -4.23 -6.55 9.53
N ARG A 188 -3.32 -7.51 9.60
CA ARG A 188 -2.90 -8.15 10.85
C ARG A 188 -1.40 -8.00 11.01
N ALA A 189 -0.92 -8.03 12.24
CA ALA A 189 0.50 -7.80 12.51
C ALA A 189 1.42 -8.73 11.68
N TRP A 190 1.03 -9.98 11.44
CA TRP A 190 1.81 -10.99 10.70
C TRP A 190 1.49 -11.07 9.20
N THR A 191 0.54 -10.32 8.65
CA THR A 191 0.26 -10.39 7.21
C THR A 191 1.39 -9.71 6.42
N PRO A 192 1.60 -10.11 5.15
CA PRO A 192 2.46 -9.34 4.25
C PRO A 192 1.98 -7.89 4.18
N HIS A 193 2.91 -6.93 4.16
CA HIS A 193 2.62 -5.51 4.00
C HIS A 193 3.10 -5.03 2.62
N GLU A 194 2.37 -4.08 2.05
CA GLU A 194 2.72 -3.39 0.81
C GLU A 194 3.93 -2.46 0.98
N CYS A 195 4.71 -2.30 -0.08
CA CYS A 195 5.93 -1.49 -0.10
C CYS A 195 5.66 0.01 0.02
N VAL A 196 4.45 0.47 -0.31
CA VAL A 196 4.02 1.85 -0.12
C VAL A 196 4.27 2.35 1.30
N ALA A 197 4.05 1.51 2.32
CA ALA A 197 4.31 1.88 3.71
C ALA A 197 5.81 1.98 4.06
N ILE A 198 6.68 1.32 3.30
CA ILE A 198 8.14 1.50 3.41
C ILE A 198 8.53 2.84 2.77
N HIS A 199 7.92 3.20 1.63
CA HIS A 199 8.14 4.47 0.95
C HIS A 199 7.62 5.66 1.74
N SER A 200 6.59 5.50 2.57
CA SER A 200 6.04 6.57 3.42
C SER A 200 7.06 7.18 4.38
N TYR A 201 8.09 6.43 4.78
CA TYR A 201 9.20 7.01 5.54
C TYR A 201 9.97 8.08 4.78
N THR A 202 9.86 8.15 3.44
CA THR A 202 10.47 9.19 2.58
C THR A 202 9.55 10.36 2.26
N PHE A 203 8.28 10.29 2.70
CA PHE A 203 7.24 11.25 2.30
C PHE A 203 6.99 11.35 0.79
N LEU A 204 7.54 10.43 -0.01
CA LEU A 204 7.23 10.21 -1.42
C LEU A 204 6.50 8.87 -1.54
N SER A 205 5.19 8.88 -1.31
CA SER A 205 4.39 7.66 -1.19
C SER A 205 2.93 7.84 -1.59
N GLU A 206 2.43 6.91 -2.39
CA GLU A 206 1.02 6.81 -2.77
C GLU A 206 0.09 6.47 -1.59
N GLU A 207 0.63 6.15 -0.40
CA GLU A 207 -0.18 5.95 0.81
C GLU A 207 -1.02 7.19 1.12
N PHE A 208 -0.43 8.38 0.98
CA PHE A 208 -1.12 9.63 1.28
C PHE A 208 -2.20 9.96 0.25
N VAL A 209 -1.91 9.71 -1.03
CA VAL A 209 -2.89 9.86 -2.13
C VAL A 209 -4.05 8.87 -1.99
N SER A 210 -3.77 7.66 -1.51
CA SER A 210 -4.79 6.62 -1.33
C SER A 210 -5.65 6.81 -0.08
N THR A 211 -5.22 7.67 0.85
CA THR A 211 -5.91 7.90 2.13
C THR A 211 -6.61 9.25 2.21
N CYS A 212 -6.16 10.25 1.45
CA CYS A 212 -6.69 11.60 1.44
C CYS A 212 -6.72 12.17 0.02
N TYR A 213 -7.66 13.07 -0.24
CA TYR A 213 -7.67 13.81 -1.50
C TYR A 213 -6.66 14.96 -1.44
N VAL A 214 -5.48 14.75 -2.03
CA VAL A 214 -4.36 15.69 -2.03
C VAL A 214 -3.77 15.86 -3.44
N PRO A 215 -4.55 16.39 -4.40
CA PRO A 215 -4.15 16.46 -5.81
C PRO A 215 -2.85 17.22 -6.05
N THR A 216 -2.51 18.24 -5.24
CA THR A 216 -1.24 18.96 -5.38
C THR A 216 -0.05 18.06 -5.02
N TYR A 217 -0.16 17.31 -3.90
CA TYR A 217 0.85 16.33 -3.52
C TYR A 217 0.94 15.16 -4.51
N GLU A 218 -0.19 14.67 -5.03
CA GLU A 218 -0.21 13.61 -6.06
C GLU A 218 0.55 14.06 -7.32
N ALA A 219 0.26 15.25 -7.83
CA ALA A 219 0.96 15.82 -8.98
C ALA A 219 2.46 16.00 -8.73
N PHE A 220 2.83 16.48 -7.53
CA PHE A 220 4.23 16.58 -7.11
C PHE A 220 4.92 15.20 -7.10
N LEU A 221 4.28 14.19 -6.52
CA LEU A 221 4.82 12.84 -6.42
C LEU A 221 5.05 12.22 -7.81
N HIS A 222 4.10 12.38 -8.73
CA HIS A 222 4.18 11.82 -10.09
C HIS A 222 5.22 12.53 -10.98
N ALA A 223 5.61 13.75 -10.63
CA ALA A 223 6.67 14.51 -11.30
C ALA A 223 8.06 14.29 -10.70
N ALA A 224 8.15 13.72 -9.50
CA ALA A 224 9.41 13.55 -8.77
C ALA A 224 10.29 12.41 -9.32
N ASP A 225 11.61 12.50 -9.12
CA ASP A 225 12.50 11.36 -9.31
C ASP A 225 12.28 10.33 -8.20
N LEU A 226 11.77 9.15 -8.56
CA LEU A 226 11.52 8.05 -7.64
C LEU A 226 12.76 7.18 -7.37
N GLY A 227 13.91 7.43 -8.01
CA GLY A 227 15.17 6.73 -7.74
C GLY A 227 15.54 6.60 -6.26
N PRO A 228 15.45 7.69 -5.46
CA PRO A 228 15.76 7.64 -4.04
C PRO A 228 14.83 6.74 -3.21
N ILE A 229 13.54 6.62 -3.55
CA ILE A 229 12.59 5.78 -2.79
C ILE A 229 12.94 4.29 -2.90
N TYR A 230 13.42 3.85 -4.08
CA TYR A 230 13.84 2.47 -4.29
C TYR A 230 15.19 2.18 -3.62
N ARG A 231 16.11 3.15 -3.58
CA ARG A 231 17.35 3.03 -2.79
C ARG A 231 17.05 2.94 -1.29
N TRP A 232 16.10 3.73 -0.81
CA TRP A 232 15.58 3.64 0.56
C TRP A 232 14.97 2.26 0.82
N GLN A 233 14.08 1.80 -0.05
CA GLN A 233 13.48 0.47 0.05
C GLN A 233 14.54 -0.63 0.09
N LYS A 234 15.56 -0.58 -0.78
CA LYS A 234 16.67 -1.53 -0.76
C LYS A 234 17.35 -1.55 0.59
N ARG A 235 17.77 -0.38 1.12
CA ARG A 235 18.42 -0.28 2.44
C ARG A 235 17.54 -0.81 3.57
N PHE A 236 16.24 -0.52 3.53
CA PHE A 236 15.26 -1.01 4.49
C PHE A 236 15.13 -2.53 4.48
N LEU A 237 15.04 -3.14 3.30
CA LEU A 237 14.96 -4.59 3.15
C LEU A 237 16.27 -5.28 3.57
N GLN A 238 17.42 -4.69 3.24
CA GLN A 238 18.73 -5.20 3.71
C GLN A 238 18.81 -5.18 5.24
N TYR A 239 18.32 -4.11 5.86
CA TYR A 239 18.25 -4.00 7.32
C TYR A 239 17.33 -5.07 7.93
N LEU A 240 16.16 -5.34 7.33
CA LEU A 240 15.29 -6.43 7.78
C LEU A 240 15.86 -7.83 7.53
N GLN A 241 16.75 -7.98 6.54
CA GLN A 241 17.41 -9.25 6.22
C GLN A 241 18.57 -9.57 7.18
N MET A 242 19.05 -8.59 7.95
CA MET A 242 20.10 -8.83 8.95
C MET A 242 19.72 -9.96 9.89
N GLY A 243 20.64 -10.90 10.10
CA GLY A 243 20.43 -12.05 10.99
C GLY A 243 19.43 -13.09 10.47
N SER A 244 18.98 -12.99 9.21
CA SER A 244 18.11 -13.96 8.56
C SER A 244 18.82 -14.68 7.40
N SER A 245 18.39 -15.91 7.09
CA SER A 245 18.82 -16.62 5.89
C SER A 245 18.50 -15.81 4.62
N ASN A 246 19.32 -15.93 3.57
CA ASN A 246 19.17 -15.29 2.25
C ASN A 246 17.91 -15.75 1.48
N ARG A 247 16.73 -15.47 2.04
CA ARG A 247 15.42 -15.74 1.44
C ARG A 247 15.12 -14.76 0.33
N ARG A 248 14.34 -15.21 -0.64
CA ARG A 248 13.91 -14.37 -1.77
C ARG A 248 12.87 -13.37 -1.34
N TRP A 249 13.12 -12.07 -1.54
CA TRP A 249 12.12 -11.05 -1.28
C TRP A 249 10.95 -11.15 -2.26
N VAL A 250 9.73 -11.17 -1.73
CA VAL A 250 8.48 -11.00 -2.47
C VAL A 250 7.81 -9.73 -1.96
N LEU A 251 7.73 -8.75 -2.86
CA LEU A 251 7.37 -7.37 -2.61
C LEU A 251 6.10 -7.05 -3.40
N LYS A 252 5.30 -6.10 -2.92
CA LYS A 252 4.05 -5.74 -3.58
C LYS A 252 3.73 -4.28 -3.35
N SER A 253 3.40 -3.58 -4.43
CA SER A 253 2.67 -2.31 -4.41
C SER A 253 2.06 -2.08 -5.79
N PRO A 254 0.78 -1.67 -5.89
CA PRO A 254 0.22 -1.19 -7.16
C PRO A 254 1.04 -0.02 -7.70
N ASP A 255 1.57 0.81 -6.82
CA ASP A 255 2.29 2.05 -7.10
C ASP A 255 3.65 1.86 -7.79
N HIS A 256 4.18 0.63 -7.78
CA HIS A 256 5.44 0.35 -8.48
C HIS A 256 5.38 0.70 -9.97
N ILE A 257 4.18 0.71 -10.56
CA ILE A 257 3.98 1.12 -11.96
C ILE A 257 4.53 2.52 -12.28
N TYR A 258 4.55 3.45 -11.32
CA TYR A 258 4.96 4.83 -11.55
C TYR A 258 6.49 4.98 -11.62
N GLY A 259 7.23 3.99 -11.12
CA GLY A 259 8.69 4.04 -11.05
C GLY A 259 9.37 2.74 -11.46
N LEU A 260 8.80 2.00 -12.43
CA LEU A 260 9.35 0.73 -12.91
C LEU A 260 10.78 0.89 -13.44
N ASP A 261 11.10 1.99 -14.13
CA ASP A 261 12.43 2.30 -14.64
C ASP A 261 13.46 2.43 -13.49
N LYS A 262 13.08 3.18 -12.44
CA LYS A 262 13.90 3.37 -11.24
C LYS A 262 14.01 2.10 -10.41
N LEU A 263 12.92 1.33 -10.32
CA LEU A 263 12.89 0.02 -9.66
C LEU A 263 13.92 -0.90 -10.31
N LEU A 264 13.88 -1.06 -11.64
CA LEU A 264 14.80 -1.94 -12.36
C LEU A 264 16.24 -1.41 -12.38
N THR A 265 16.45 -0.11 -12.22
CA THR A 265 17.80 0.43 -12.00
C THR A 265 18.38 -0.02 -10.65
N VAL A 266 17.56 -0.05 -9.59
CA VAL A 266 18.00 -0.42 -8.23
C VAL A 266 18.03 -1.95 -8.01
N PHE A 267 17.13 -2.66 -8.68
CA PHE A 267 16.95 -4.12 -8.67
C PHE A 267 16.98 -4.68 -10.10
N PRO A 268 18.15 -4.70 -10.76
CA PRO A 268 18.26 -5.07 -12.17
C PRO A 268 17.93 -6.53 -12.46
N ASP A 269 17.96 -7.40 -11.45
CA ASP A 269 17.62 -8.81 -11.53
C ASP A 269 16.21 -9.13 -11.01
N ALA A 270 15.37 -8.11 -10.80
CA ALA A 270 13.99 -8.28 -10.35
C ALA A 270 13.12 -9.00 -11.38
N ALA A 271 12.18 -9.79 -10.87
CA ALA A 271 11.04 -10.26 -11.64
C ALA A 271 9.80 -9.42 -11.30
N ILE A 272 9.06 -9.00 -12.31
CA ILE A 272 7.85 -8.18 -12.16
C ILE A 272 6.64 -9.06 -12.48
N ILE A 273 5.79 -9.30 -11.48
CA ILE A 273 4.49 -9.93 -11.70
C ILE A 273 3.45 -8.82 -11.87
N GLN A 274 2.95 -8.66 -13.09
CA GLN A 274 1.86 -7.73 -13.38
C GLN A 274 0.53 -8.46 -13.24
N THR A 275 -0.34 -7.93 -12.40
CA THR A 275 -1.70 -8.47 -12.22
C THR A 275 -2.71 -7.70 -13.03
N HIS A 276 -3.61 -8.41 -13.70
CA HIS A 276 -4.59 -7.84 -14.62
C HIS A 276 -6.01 -8.18 -14.21
N ARG A 277 -6.92 -7.23 -14.37
CA ARG A 277 -8.37 -7.41 -14.20
C ARG A 277 -9.07 -6.40 -15.09
N ASN A 278 -10.32 -6.66 -15.48
CA ASN A 278 -11.11 -5.69 -16.22
C ASN A 278 -11.12 -4.34 -15.45
N PRO A 279 -10.64 -3.23 -16.06
CA PRO A 279 -10.58 -1.91 -15.43
C PRO A 279 -11.94 -1.39 -14.93
N VAL A 280 -13.04 -1.71 -15.60
CA VAL A 280 -14.42 -1.37 -15.19
C VAL A 280 -14.77 -2.02 -13.86
N GLU A 281 -14.45 -3.31 -13.72
CA GLU A 281 -14.70 -4.07 -12.48
C GLU A 281 -13.76 -3.63 -11.34
N VAL A 282 -12.56 -3.19 -11.69
CA VAL A 282 -11.63 -2.58 -10.74
C VAL A 282 -12.18 -1.25 -10.24
N LEU A 283 -12.65 -0.36 -11.13
CA LEU A 283 -13.18 0.96 -10.79
C LEU A 283 -14.32 0.87 -9.78
N LYS A 284 -15.30 -0.01 -10.00
CA LYS A 284 -16.40 -0.25 -9.04
C LYS A 284 -15.89 -0.66 -7.66
N SER A 285 -14.92 -1.58 -7.61
CA SER A 285 -14.33 -2.03 -6.35
C SER A 285 -13.46 -0.96 -5.71
N GLN A 286 -12.81 -0.12 -6.50
CA GLN A 286 -11.88 0.91 -6.06
C GLN A 286 -12.65 2.07 -5.42
N ILE A 287 -13.73 2.55 -6.05
CA ILE A 287 -14.60 3.59 -5.46
C ILE A 287 -15.09 3.18 -4.08
N ARG A 288 -15.53 1.92 -3.91
CA ARG A 288 -15.97 1.38 -2.60
C ARG A 288 -14.84 1.39 -1.56
N LEU A 289 -13.62 1.02 -1.98
CA LEU A 289 -12.43 1.04 -1.13
C LEU A 289 -12.08 2.47 -0.71
N THR A 290 -11.96 3.39 -1.67
CA THR A 290 -11.57 4.77 -1.40
C THR A 290 -12.58 5.48 -0.49
N LYS A 291 -13.90 5.27 -0.69
CA LYS A 291 -14.92 5.82 0.23
C LYS A 291 -14.67 5.44 1.68
N VAL A 292 -14.27 4.20 1.94
CA VAL A 292 -14.00 3.72 3.31
C VAL A 292 -12.68 4.27 3.82
N LEU A 293 -11.64 4.32 2.99
CA LEU A 293 -10.33 4.83 3.40
C LEU A 293 -10.38 6.34 3.69
N GLU A 294 -10.90 7.14 2.76
CA GLU A 294 -11.04 8.60 2.91
C GLU A 294 -11.90 8.93 4.13
N ALA A 295 -13.01 8.22 4.37
CA ALA A 295 -13.88 8.48 5.53
C ALA A 295 -13.18 8.33 6.89
N MET A 296 -12.05 7.59 6.97
CA MET A 296 -11.26 7.50 8.20
C MET A 296 -10.62 8.84 8.57
N PHE A 297 -10.29 9.67 7.58
CA PHE A 297 -9.49 10.88 7.73
C PHE A 297 -10.23 12.17 7.35
N ALA A 298 -11.03 12.10 6.29
CA ALA A 298 -11.59 13.23 5.57
C ALA A 298 -13.11 13.13 5.42
N ARG A 299 -13.72 14.24 5.02
CA ARG A 299 -15.13 14.28 4.64
C ARG A 299 -15.32 13.69 3.24
N PRO A 300 -16.50 13.11 2.92
CA PRO A 300 -16.77 12.59 1.58
C PRO A 300 -16.71 13.72 0.54
N ARG A 301 -16.11 13.45 -0.61
CA ARG A 301 -16.06 14.37 -1.76
C ARG A 301 -16.99 13.94 -2.89
N GLU A 302 -17.51 14.91 -3.63
CA GLU A 302 -18.54 14.71 -4.66
C GLU A 302 -18.01 13.96 -5.91
N GLN A 303 -16.80 14.27 -6.38
CA GLN A 303 -16.26 13.76 -7.66
C GLN A 303 -15.38 12.50 -7.52
N LEU A 304 -15.58 11.70 -6.47
CA LEU A 304 -14.75 10.54 -6.21
C LEU A 304 -14.68 9.57 -7.40
N ALA A 305 -15.82 9.23 -7.99
CA ALA A 305 -15.88 8.27 -9.10
C ALA A 305 -15.02 8.70 -10.30
N ILE A 306 -15.09 9.98 -10.67
CA ILE A 306 -14.33 10.56 -11.79
C ILE A 306 -12.83 10.55 -11.46
N SER A 307 -12.45 10.86 -10.22
CA SER A 307 -11.04 10.83 -9.84
C SER A 307 -10.45 9.42 -9.85
N GLU A 308 -11.20 8.40 -9.39
CA GLU A 308 -10.74 7.01 -9.44
C GLU A 308 -10.65 6.47 -10.87
N ALA A 309 -11.57 6.90 -11.74
CA ALA A 309 -11.50 6.60 -13.17
C ALA A 309 -10.19 7.13 -13.79
N ARG A 310 -9.92 8.41 -13.61
CA ARG A 310 -8.69 9.06 -14.10
C ARG A 310 -7.44 8.40 -13.51
N LYS A 311 -7.45 8.06 -12.22
CA LYS A 311 -6.34 7.35 -11.58
C LYS A 311 -6.09 6.00 -12.24
N ILE A 312 -7.12 5.17 -12.42
CA ILE A 312 -6.96 3.87 -13.10
C ILE A 312 -6.44 4.04 -14.53
N GLU A 313 -7.00 4.98 -15.28
CA GLU A 313 -6.54 5.30 -16.64
C GLU A 313 -5.06 5.70 -16.66
N GLN A 314 -4.66 6.61 -15.77
CA GLN A 314 -3.27 7.05 -15.62
C GLN A 314 -2.35 5.88 -15.28
N MET A 315 -2.73 5.05 -14.29
CA MET A 315 -1.97 3.86 -13.88
C MET A 315 -1.73 2.90 -15.07
N LEU A 316 -2.80 2.59 -15.80
CA LEU A 316 -2.75 1.75 -16.99
C LEU A 316 -1.90 2.38 -18.10
N GLY A 317 -2.01 3.69 -18.28
CA GLY A 317 -1.21 4.46 -19.24
C GLY A 317 0.28 4.39 -18.92
N TYR A 318 0.67 4.54 -17.65
CA TYR A 318 2.07 4.43 -17.22
C TYR A 318 2.66 3.07 -17.53
N ILE A 319 2.02 1.98 -17.10
CA ILE A 319 2.57 0.65 -17.32
C ILE A 319 2.59 0.26 -18.80
N THR A 320 1.59 0.68 -19.57
CA THR A 320 1.52 0.44 -21.03
C THR A 320 2.67 1.16 -21.75
N ARG A 321 2.86 2.46 -21.48
CA ARG A 321 3.98 3.25 -22.02
C ARG A 321 5.34 2.68 -21.60
N PHE A 322 5.47 2.24 -20.36
CA PHE A 322 6.70 1.61 -19.88
C PHE A 322 7.01 0.32 -20.67
N ARG A 323 6.01 -0.55 -20.87
CA ARG A 323 6.17 -1.80 -21.61
C ARG A 323 6.57 -1.55 -23.07
N ASP A 324 6.13 -0.44 -23.67
CA ASP A 324 6.50 -0.04 -25.04
C ASP A 324 7.90 0.57 -25.12
N ALA A 325 8.28 1.39 -24.14
CA ALA A 325 9.58 2.06 -24.11
C ALA A 325 10.75 1.12 -23.75
N TYR A 326 10.49 0.02 -23.05
CA TYR A 326 11.52 -0.90 -22.54
C TYR A 326 11.30 -2.36 -22.96
N PRO A 327 11.29 -2.69 -24.27
CA PRO A 327 11.10 -4.07 -24.73
C PRO A 327 12.23 -5.01 -24.30
N ASN A 328 13.42 -4.47 -24.01
CA ASN A 328 14.58 -5.22 -23.54
C ASN A 328 14.38 -5.89 -22.17
N VAL A 329 13.49 -5.35 -21.32
CA VAL A 329 13.16 -5.97 -20.02
C VAL A 329 11.87 -6.78 -20.08
N ALA A 330 11.29 -6.99 -21.26
CA ALA A 330 10.02 -7.72 -21.40
C ALA A 330 10.08 -9.13 -20.77
N GLY A 331 11.24 -9.80 -20.84
CA GLY A 331 11.47 -11.11 -20.24
C GLY A 331 11.46 -11.14 -18.70
N GLN A 332 11.49 -9.99 -18.02
CA GLN A 332 11.36 -9.88 -16.56
C GLN A 332 9.89 -9.84 -16.09
N PHE A 333 8.94 -9.67 -17.00
CA PHE A 333 7.52 -9.59 -16.67
C PHE A 333 6.83 -10.94 -16.73
N ILE A 334 5.90 -11.15 -15.80
CA ILE A 334 4.98 -12.30 -15.75
C ILE A 334 3.57 -11.74 -15.58
N ASP A 335 2.74 -11.88 -16.61
CA ASP A 335 1.36 -11.42 -16.59
C ASP A 335 0.46 -12.47 -15.91
N VAL A 336 -0.38 -12.02 -14.97
CA VAL A 336 -1.30 -12.85 -14.19
C VAL A 336 -2.72 -12.29 -14.26
N MET A 337 -3.62 -13.06 -14.86
CA MET A 337 -5.04 -12.70 -14.94
C MET A 337 -5.75 -12.98 -13.61
N TYR A 338 -6.57 -12.03 -13.16
CA TYR A 338 -7.40 -12.17 -11.96
C TYR A 338 -8.33 -13.38 -12.04
N SER A 339 -8.90 -13.65 -13.23
CA SER A 339 -9.79 -14.79 -13.48
C SER A 339 -9.07 -16.12 -13.24
N GLU A 340 -7.86 -16.28 -13.77
CA GLU A 340 -7.01 -17.45 -13.55
C GLU A 340 -6.65 -17.62 -12.07
N LEU A 341 -6.19 -16.55 -11.43
CA LEU A 341 -5.75 -16.56 -10.03
C LEU A 341 -6.89 -16.97 -9.08
N VAL A 342 -8.12 -16.56 -9.38
CA VAL A 342 -9.31 -16.86 -8.57
C VAL A 342 -9.89 -18.24 -8.89
N SER A 343 -9.65 -18.78 -10.08
CA SER A 343 -10.11 -20.09 -10.52
C SER A 343 -9.18 -21.21 -10.04
N ASP A 344 -7.89 -21.13 -10.37
CA ASP A 344 -6.86 -22.09 -9.94
C ASP A 344 -5.58 -21.35 -9.50
N PRO A 345 -5.52 -20.87 -8.24
CA PRO A 345 -4.36 -20.15 -7.74
C PRO A 345 -3.08 -20.99 -7.76
N LEU A 346 -3.18 -22.32 -7.62
CA LEU A 346 -2.00 -23.18 -7.56
C LEU A 346 -1.41 -23.41 -8.95
N ALA A 347 -2.24 -23.48 -9.99
CA ALA A 347 -1.75 -23.49 -11.37
C ALA A 347 -1.00 -22.20 -11.71
N VAL A 348 -1.53 -21.04 -11.30
CA VAL A 348 -0.85 -19.74 -11.48
C VAL A 348 0.50 -19.72 -10.76
N VAL A 349 0.56 -20.16 -9.50
CA VAL A 349 1.82 -20.22 -8.74
C VAL A 349 2.83 -21.15 -9.41
N ARG A 350 2.43 -22.35 -9.88
CA ARG A 350 3.35 -23.26 -10.60
C ARG A 350 3.95 -22.61 -11.83
N ARG A 351 3.13 -21.94 -12.65
CA ARG A 351 3.59 -21.21 -13.84
C ARG A 351 4.58 -20.10 -13.50
N ILE A 352 4.32 -19.34 -12.43
CA ILE A 352 5.26 -18.31 -11.94
C ILE A 352 6.59 -18.96 -11.52
N TYR A 353 6.53 -20.05 -10.75
CA TYR A 353 7.70 -20.75 -10.23
C TYR A 353 8.55 -21.36 -11.36
N GLU A 354 7.92 -22.00 -12.34
CA GLU A 354 8.58 -22.50 -13.55
C GLU A 354 9.26 -21.37 -14.32
N ARG A 355 8.57 -20.24 -14.54
CA ARG A 355 9.12 -19.09 -15.27
C ARG A 355 10.32 -18.45 -14.56
N LEU A 356 10.37 -18.54 -13.24
CA LEU A 356 11.43 -18.00 -12.39
C LEU A 356 12.52 -19.01 -12.05
N ASP A 357 12.40 -20.26 -12.50
CA ASP A 357 13.30 -21.36 -12.11
C ASP A 357 13.37 -21.52 -10.58
N ILE A 358 12.19 -21.56 -9.94
CA ILE A 358 12.04 -21.77 -8.50
C ILE A 358 11.37 -23.13 -8.30
N ARG A 359 12.00 -24.00 -7.50
CA ARG A 359 11.39 -25.27 -7.11
C ARG A 359 10.25 -25.04 -6.13
N LEU A 360 9.03 -25.42 -6.52
CA LEU A 360 7.89 -25.46 -5.60
C LEU A 360 8.03 -26.67 -4.66
N THR A 361 8.42 -26.44 -3.42
CA THR A 361 8.55 -27.52 -2.42
C THR A 361 7.17 -28.04 -2.00
N GLU A 362 7.10 -29.30 -1.56
CA GLU A 362 5.84 -29.87 -1.04
C GLU A 362 5.28 -29.08 0.16
N LEU A 363 6.18 -28.55 1.01
CA LEU A 363 5.77 -27.73 2.14
C LEU A 363 5.10 -26.43 1.69
N ALA A 364 5.69 -25.75 0.69
CA ALA A 364 5.10 -24.55 0.11
C ALA A 364 3.75 -24.84 -0.55
N ASP A 365 3.68 -25.87 -1.41
CA ASP A 365 2.43 -26.26 -2.10
C ASP A 365 1.31 -26.59 -1.10
N ARG A 366 1.59 -27.36 -0.04
CA ARG A 366 0.61 -27.67 1.01
C ARG A 366 0.11 -26.41 1.74
N ARG A 367 0.99 -25.48 2.09
CA ARG A 367 0.61 -24.23 2.78
C ARG A 367 -0.22 -23.31 1.88
N MET A 368 0.18 -23.16 0.62
CA MET A 368 -0.56 -22.38 -0.38
C MET A 368 -1.97 -22.95 -0.63
N ARG A 369 -2.12 -24.28 -0.74
CA ARG A 369 -3.44 -24.94 -0.84
C ARG A 369 -4.32 -24.69 0.37
N ARG A 370 -3.74 -24.74 1.57
CA ARG A 370 -4.48 -24.43 2.80
C ARG A 370 -4.98 -22.99 2.80
N LEU A 371 -4.16 -22.02 2.39
CA LEU A 371 -4.58 -20.62 2.26
C LEU A 371 -5.68 -20.44 1.21
N ALA A 372 -5.50 -21.04 0.01
CA ALA A 372 -6.48 -20.95 -1.08
C ALA A 372 -7.85 -21.49 -0.68
N SER A 373 -7.89 -22.67 -0.03
CA SER A 373 -9.14 -23.29 0.45
C SER A 373 -9.83 -22.50 1.57
N ALA A 374 -9.07 -21.81 2.43
CA ALA A 374 -9.64 -20.92 3.44
C ALA A 374 -10.30 -19.69 2.81
N ARG A 375 -9.73 -19.14 1.74
CA ARG A 375 -10.24 -17.94 1.06
C ARG A 375 -11.45 -18.20 0.16
N SER A 376 -11.53 -19.39 -0.45
CA SER A 376 -12.71 -19.79 -1.26
C SER A 376 -14.02 -19.69 -0.46
N ARG A 377 -13.97 -20.00 0.84
CA ARG A 377 -15.11 -19.90 1.77
C ARG A 377 -15.58 -18.46 2.06
N TYR A 378 -14.79 -17.44 1.74
CA TYR A 378 -15.16 -16.03 1.91
C TYR A 378 -15.90 -15.43 0.70
N LYS A 379 -16.12 -16.18 -0.40
CA LYS A 379 -16.80 -15.67 -1.60
C LYS A 379 -18.31 -15.45 -1.43
N GLU A 380 -18.95 -15.92 -0.36
CA GLU A 380 -20.41 -15.89 -0.16
C GLU A 380 -21.03 -14.51 0.19
N GLY A 381 -20.38 -13.38 -0.11
CA GLY A 381 -20.83 -12.06 0.36
C GLY A 381 -20.69 -10.88 -0.59
N ARG A 382 -20.57 -11.11 -1.92
CA ARG A 382 -20.54 -9.99 -2.87
C ARG A 382 -21.96 -9.59 -3.25
N GLY A 383 -22.54 -8.64 -2.50
CA GLY A 383 -23.75 -7.94 -2.93
C GLY A 383 -23.53 -7.20 -4.26
N ASP A 384 -24.63 -6.97 -4.99
CA ASP A 384 -24.63 -6.40 -6.34
C ASP A 384 -23.77 -5.13 -6.44
N SER A 385 -23.01 -5.03 -7.52
CA SER A 385 -22.24 -3.83 -7.84
C SER A 385 -23.07 -2.92 -8.75
N PRO A 386 -23.23 -1.62 -8.41
CA PRO A 386 -23.99 -0.70 -9.26
C PRO A 386 -23.37 -0.61 -10.67
N ALA A 387 -24.21 -0.33 -11.66
CA ALA A 387 -23.76 -0.18 -13.04
C ALA A 387 -22.90 1.09 -13.18
N LEU A 388 -22.08 1.16 -14.24
CA LEU A 388 -21.30 2.38 -14.53
C LEU A 388 -22.20 3.60 -14.79
N ALA A 389 -23.39 3.37 -15.35
CA ALA A 389 -24.41 4.39 -15.56
C ALA A 389 -24.88 5.04 -14.24
N ASP A 390 -25.03 4.24 -13.19
CA ASP A 390 -25.41 4.71 -11.85
C ASP A 390 -24.33 5.58 -11.18
N LEU A 391 -23.12 5.59 -11.75
CA LEU A 391 -21.96 6.34 -11.26
C LEU A 391 -21.67 7.62 -12.07
N GLY A 392 -22.45 7.90 -13.13
CA GLY A 392 -22.29 9.12 -13.95
C GLY A 392 -20.99 9.15 -14.78
N LEU A 393 -20.43 7.98 -15.10
CA LEU A 393 -19.08 7.85 -15.66
C LEU A 393 -19.01 7.72 -17.19
N HIS A 394 -20.15 7.72 -17.89
CA HIS A 394 -20.21 7.40 -19.33
C HIS A 394 -19.45 8.38 -20.23
N GLU A 395 -19.34 9.65 -19.85
CA GLU A 395 -18.68 10.69 -20.65
C GLU A 395 -17.24 11.00 -20.18
N THR A 396 -16.83 10.46 -19.03
CA THR A 396 -15.54 10.81 -18.39
C THR A 396 -14.53 9.68 -18.38
N VAL A 397 -14.96 8.45 -18.64
CA VAL A 397 -14.08 7.28 -18.75
C VAL A 397 -13.85 7.00 -20.22
N ASP A 398 -12.58 6.98 -20.65
CA ASP A 398 -12.22 6.45 -21.96
C ASP A 398 -12.37 4.92 -21.96
N LEU A 399 -13.59 4.47 -22.28
CA LEU A 399 -13.90 3.05 -22.40
C LEU A 399 -13.10 2.40 -23.53
N GLN A 400 -12.75 3.16 -24.58
CA GLN A 400 -11.92 2.65 -25.67
C GLN A 400 -10.51 2.32 -25.16
N PHE A 401 -9.92 3.20 -24.36
CA PHE A 401 -8.63 2.94 -23.73
C PHE A 401 -8.66 1.68 -22.83
N PHE A 402 -9.73 1.46 -22.07
CA PHE A 402 -9.89 0.23 -21.29
C PHE A 402 -10.05 -1.02 -22.18
N GLU A 403 -10.77 -0.90 -23.31
CA GLU A 403 -10.89 -1.97 -24.28
C GLU A 403 -9.54 -2.32 -24.94
N ASP A 404 -8.75 -1.31 -25.29
CA ASP A 404 -7.42 -1.46 -25.88
C ASP A 404 -6.46 -2.14 -24.90
N TYR A 405 -6.51 -1.74 -23.62
CA TYR A 405 -5.75 -2.42 -22.57
C TYR A 405 -6.16 -3.89 -22.42
N CYS A 406 -7.47 -4.18 -22.41
CA CYS A 406 -7.97 -5.54 -22.32
C CYS A 406 -7.54 -6.38 -23.53
N ALA A 407 -7.62 -5.83 -24.75
CA ALA A 407 -7.17 -6.50 -25.96
C ALA A 407 -5.66 -6.78 -25.93
N ARG A 408 -4.85 -5.80 -25.54
CA ARG A 408 -3.39 -5.93 -25.45
C ARG A 408 -2.93 -7.06 -24.54
N PHE A 409 -3.57 -7.20 -23.38
CA PHE A 409 -3.16 -8.17 -22.35
C PHE A 409 -4.06 -9.41 -22.29
N GLY A 410 -5.05 -9.55 -23.17
CA GLY A 410 -5.96 -10.70 -23.17
C GLY A 410 -6.88 -10.76 -21.94
N VAL A 411 -7.24 -9.60 -21.38
CA VAL A 411 -8.14 -9.52 -20.23
C VAL A 411 -9.57 -9.70 -20.71
N SER A 412 -10.30 -10.65 -20.12
CA SER A 412 -11.71 -10.86 -20.43
C SER A 412 -12.54 -9.59 -20.12
N ARG A 413 -13.40 -9.22 -21.07
CA ARG A 413 -14.38 -8.13 -20.92
C ARG A 413 -15.42 -8.48 -19.87
#